data_AF-A0A0U3N3N1-F1
#
_entry.id   AF-A0A0U3N3N1-F1
#
_cell.length_a   1.000
_cell.length_b   1.000
_cell.length_c   1.000
_cell.angle_alpha   90.00
_cell.angle_beta   90.00
_cell.angle_gamma   90.00
#
_symmetry.space_group_name_H-M   'P 1'
#
loop_
_entity.id
_entity.type
_entity.pdbx_description
1 polymer ?
#
loop_
_entity_poly.entity_id
_entity_poly.type
_entity_poly.pdbx_seq_one_letter_code
_entity_poly.pdbx_strand_id
1 'polypeptide(L)'
;MRSERTGLLMATLLGALLALFGPARSVHAQTEAVPASSARAVPVRTAGPWAPDLRERIERVPVRVTDSAGRVVSGDLPVTVFRPAGRGPFPLALINHGRDWRERARYERQRYESAARFFVRKGYAVAVPLRLGYGELASVGDPESNLRCDQPRYTAALNAAGQQVAEVLRFMAAQPDIDASRTVLVGQSVGGLASLAALAQLSDTGRDAGASSAAGGRASVLAVVNVSGGHGGRPDAAASPCRPDLLEQEIARLGSLQRLAPRAVPTLWLYAENDHLFGTRWPRQWAQAYQAAGGRMSWQLLPPVGQEGHRLFTDANDQWQPVVDSFLRPLGVDLPGALLYPPDHDTGRADVADLSALPVPTPELQRLYRAFLAAPLPRAFAMNGQSRSAFATGDDAPSRALARCEEGAQAEEPCRLYAINRTVVWSQP
;
A
#
# COMPACT_ATOMS: atom_id res chain seq x y z
N MET A 1 -21.69 -9.95 79.41
CA MET A 1 -21.71 -9.01 80.56
C MET A 1 -21.46 -7.62 79.98
N ARG A 2 -22.48 -6.86 79.58
CA ARG A 2 -23.23 -5.86 80.38
C ARG A 2 -22.29 -4.93 81.14
N SER A 3 -22.20 -3.66 80.73
CA SER A 3 -22.75 -2.47 81.43
C SER A 3 -21.53 -1.66 81.93
N GLU A 4 -21.43 -0.34 81.99
CA GLU A 4 -22.42 0.75 81.97
C GLU A 4 -21.65 2.09 81.93
N ARG A 5 -22.24 3.12 81.29
CA ARG A 5 -22.44 4.55 81.65
C ARG A 5 -21.39 5.27 82.57
N THR A 6 -21.11 6.58 82.52
CA THR A 6 -22.00 7.76 82.49
C THR A 6 -21.15 9.06 82.60
N GLY A 7 -21.60 10.17 81.98
CA GLY A 7 -21.52 11.57 82.48
C GLY A 7 -20.15 12.29 82.50
N LEU A 8 -20.03 13.62 82.47
CA LEU A 8 -20.97 14.74 82.41
C LEU A 8 -20.15 16.04 82.12
N LEU A 9 -20.86 17.07 81.66
CA LEU A 9 -20.52 18.45 81.30
C LEU A 9 -19.66 19.31 82.27
N MET A 10 -18.95 20.30 81.71
CA MET A 10 -19.04 21.76 82.04
C MET A 10 -18.26 22.58 80.96
N ALA A 11 -18.89 23.47 80.18
CA ALA A 11 -19.12 24.92 80.41
C ALA A 11 -17.79 25.73 80.52
N THR A 12 -17.50 26.87 79.88
CA THR A 12 -18.30 27.97 79.30
C THR A 12 -17.37 28.99 78.60
N LEU A 13 -17.96 29.88 77.77
CA LEU A 13 -17.65 31.31 77.60
C LEU A 13 -16.65 31.82 76.51
N LEU A 14 -17.29 32.45 75.50
CA LEU A 14 -17.12 33.83 74.99
C LEU A 14 -15.88 34.21 74.15
N GLY A 15 -16.15 34.82 72.98
CA GLY A 15 -15.18 35.69 72.29
C GLY A 15 -15.40 35.82 70.79
N ALA A 16 -16.20 36.80 70.38
CA ALA A 16 -16.38 37.20 68.99
C ALA A 16 -15.10 37.85 68.41
N LEU A 17 -14.77 37.58 67.14
CA LEU A 17 -14.03 38.54 66.30
C LEU A 17 -14.29 38.28 64.80
N LEU A 18 -15.00 39.23 64.19
CA LEU A 18 -15.08 39.42 62.74
C LEU A 18 -13.71 39.88 62.21
N ALA A 19 -13.23 39.28 61.12
CA ALA A 19 -12.21 39.90 60.27
C ALA A 19 -12.32 39.41 58.81
N LEU A 20 -12.87 40.31 57.98
CA LEU A 20 -12.38 40.71 56.65
C LEU A 20 -12.09 39.60 55.61
N PHE A 21 -13.10 39.28 54.79
CA PHE A 21 -12.92 38.70 53.47
C PHE A 21 -12.42 39.77 52.48
N GLY A 22 -11.18 39.65 52.02
CA GLY A 22 -10.69 40.31 50.79
C GLY A 22 -11.09 39.47 49.56
N PRO A 23 -11.50 40.09 48.43
CA PRO A 23 -11.91 39.34 47.27
C PRO A 23 -10.70 38.68 46.59
N ALA A 24 -10.79 37.37 46.40
CA ALA A 24 -9.82 36.58 45.66
C ALA A 24 -9.74 37.07 44.20
N ARG A 25 -8.54 37.48 43.77
CA ARG A 25 -8.23 37.75 42.36
C ARG A 25 -8.43 36.48 41.55
N SER A 26 -9.42 36.52 40.65
CA SER A 26 -9.71 35.48 39.67
C SER A 26 -8.61 35.49 38.60
N VAL A 27 -7.67 34.55 38.67
CA VAL A 27 -6.74 34.29 37.55
C VAL A 27 -7.57 33.67 36.42
N HIS A 28 -7.95 34.49 35.45
CA HIS A 28 -8.52 34.04 34.19
C HIS A 28 -7.40 33.40 33.38
N ALA A 29 -7.31 32.07 33.42
CA ALA A 29 -6.56 31.32 32.42
C ALA A 29 -7.28 31.49 31.07
N GLN A 30 -6.78 32.40 30.24
CA GLN A 30 -7.19 32.50 28.85
C GLN A 30 -6.78 31.19 28.17
N THR A 31 -7.78 30.38 27.84
CA THR A 31 -7.63 29.23 26.98
C THR A 31 -7.48 29.76 25.56
N GLU A 32 -6.24 29.94 25.10
CA GLU A 32 -5.99 30.13 23.68
C GLU A 32 -6.45 28.85 22.95
N ALA A 33 -7.48 29.02 22.12
CA ALA A 33 -7.96 27.98 21.24
C ALA A 33 -6.87 27.65 20.23
N VAL A 34 -6.22 26.50 20.40
CA VAL A 34 -5.33 25.93 19.38
C VAL A 34 -6.16 25.69 18.12
N PRO A 35 -5.79 26.26 16.96
CA PRO A 35 -6.52 26.02 15.73
C PRO A 35 -6.39 24.53 15.39
N ALA A 36 -7.54 23.88 15.14
CA ALA A 36 -7.61 22.50 14.70
C ALA A 36 -6.82 22.34 13.39
N SER A 37 -5.61 21.79 13.47
CA SER A 37 -4.85 21.34 12.31
C SER A 37 -5.61 20.17 11.70
N SER A 38 -6.37 20.44 10.63
CA SER A 38 -6.98 19.39 9.82
C SER A 38 -5.88 18.61 9.12
N ALA A 39 -5.44 17.50 9.71
CA ALA A 39 -4.73 16.46 8.98
C ALA A 39 -5.62 16.05 7.80
N ARG A 40 -5.21 16.43 6.59
CA ARG A 40 -5.97 16.12 5.36
C ARG A 40 -6.03 14.61 5.23
N ALA A 41 -7.24 14.08 5.16
CA ALA A 41 -7.51 12.70 4.80
C ALA A 41 -6.77 12.34 3.51
N VAL A 42 -6.27 11.09 3.45
CA VAL A 42 -5.82 10.48 2.19
C VAL A 42 -7.01 10.56 1.22
N PRO A 43 -6.88 11.25 0.06
CA PRO A 43 -8.03 11.43 -0.82
C PRO A 43 -8.52 10.07 -1.32
N VAL A 44 -9.80 9.80 -1.07
CA VAL A 44 -10.59 8.78 -1.77
C VAL A 44 -10.52 9.14 -3.26
N ARG A 45 -9.81 8.32 -4.04
CA ARG A 45 -9.65 8.51 -5.48
C ARG A 45 -10.81 7.85 -6.20
N THR A 46 -11.47 8.62 -7.06
CA THR A 46 -12.29 8.08 -8.15
C THR A 46 -11.50 6.99 -8.87
N ALA A 47 -12.11 5.84 -9.15
CA ALA A 47 -11.52 4.81 -9.96
C ALA A 47 -11.15 5.47 -11.28
N GLY A 48 -9.84 5.66 -11.48
CA GLY A 48 -9.32 6.36 -12.65
C GLY A 48 -9.77 5.70 -13.95
N PRO A 49 -9.55 6.36 -15.10
CA PRO A 49 -9.88 5.79 -16.39
C PRO A 49 -9.24 4.41 -16.53
N TRP A 50 -9.92 3.52 -17.27
CA TRP A 50 -9.38 2.21 -17.60
C TRP A 50 -8.03 2.35 -18.32
N ALA A 51 -7.13 1.40 -18.08
CA ALA A 51 -5.84 1.26 -18.75
C ALA A 51 -5.96 0.15 -19.82
N PRO A 52 -6.49 0.46 -21.03
CA PRO A 52 -6.68 -0.54 -22.08
C PRO A 52 -5.37 -1.12 -22.58
N ASP A 53 -4.28 -0.36 -22.49
CA ASP A 53 -2.91 -0.78 -22.80
C ASP A 53 -2.42 -1.91 -21.89
N LEU A 54 -2.92 -1.97 -20.66
CA LEU A 54 -2.63 -3.02 -19.68
C LEU A 54 -3.68 -4.14 -19.70
N ARG A 55 -4.60 -4.14 -20.67
CA ARG A 55 -5.72 -5.09 -20.77
C ARG A 55 -6.49 -5.20 -19.45
N GLU A 56 -6.67 -4.05 -18.80
CA GLU A 56 -7.32 -3.97 -17.49
C GLU A 56 -8.74 -4.54 -17.57
N ARG A 57 -9.09 -5.41 -16.62
CA ARG A 57 -10.44 -5.95 -16.44
C ARG A 57 -10.77 -6.18 -14.97
N ILE A 58 -12.02 -6.49 -14.67
CA ILE A 58 -12.46 -6.90 -13.34
C ILE A 58 -12.85 -8.37 -13.38
N GLU A 59 -12.23 -9.17 -12.52
CA GLU A 59 -12.67 -10.53 -12.20
C GLU A 59 -13.49 -10.50 -10.91
N ARG A 60 -14.49 -11.38 -10.79
CA ARG A 60 -15.29 -11.55 -9.57
C ARG A 60 -14.87 -12.85 -8.90
N VAL A 61 -14.26 -12.73 -7.72
CA VAL A 61 -13.71 -13.88 -7.00
C VAL A 61 -14.58 -14.20 -5.78
N PRO A 62 -15.28 -15.34 -5.76
CA PRO A 62 -16.08 -15.72 -4.61
C PRO A 62 -15.15 -16.05 -3.44
N VAL A 63 -15.39 -15.43 -2.29
CA VAL A 63 -14.63 -15.69 -1.07
C VAL A 63 -15.57 -15.98 0.10
N ARG A 64 -15.06 -16.79 1.04
CA ARG A 64 -15.71 -17.09 2.31
C ARG A 64 -14.67 -16.98 3.41
N VAL A 65 -14.97 -16.20 4.45
CA VAL A 65 -14.06 -15.87 5.54
C VAL A 65 -14.80 -15.99 6.86
N THR A 66 -14.10 -16.44 7.91
CA THR A 66 -14.64 -16.43 9.27
C THR A 66 -14.13 -15.21 10.01
N ASP A 67 -15.04 -14.39 10.55
CA ASP A 67 -14.68 -13.21 11.34
C ASP A 67 -14.25 -13.55 12.78
N SER A 68 -13.85 -12.53 13.54
CA SER A 68 -13.42 -12.70 14.93
C SER A 68 -14.51 -13.18 15.91
N ALA A 69 -15.78 -13.18 15.50
CA ALA A 69 -16.90 -13.71 16.27
C ALA A 69 -17.30 -15.13 15.82
N GLY A 70 -16.55 -15.75 14.91
CA GLY A 70 -16.84 -17.07 14.36
C GLY A 70 -17.95 -17.05 13.29
N ARG A 71 -18.38 -15.87 12.84
CA ARG A 71 -19.41 -15.75 11.81
C ARG A 71 -18.78 -15.88 10.43
N VAL A 72 -19.44 -16.64 9.57
CA VAL A 72 -19.04 -16.75 8.17
C VAL A 72 -19.54 -15.54 7.39
N VAL A 73 -18.62 -14.84 6.75
CA VAL A 73 -18.87 -13.71 5.85
C VAL A 73 -18.44 -14.15 4.44
N SER A 74 -19.29 -13.90 3.44
CA SER A 74 -19.01 -14.29 2.05
C SER A 74 -19.46 -13.22 1.08
N GLY A 75 -18.79 -13.15 -0.07
CA GLY A 75 -19.13 -12.25 -1.16
C GLY A 75 -18.16 -12.40 -2.33
N ASP A 76 -18.42 -11.69 -3.41
CA ASP A 76 -17.59 -11.72 -4.61
C ASP A 76 -16.67 -10.50 -4.65
N LEU A 77 -15.38 -10.72 -4.40
CA LEU A 77 -14.39 -9.65 -4.46
C LEU A 77 -14.25 -9.14 -5.89
N PRO A 78 -14.41 -7.83 -6.17
CA PRO A 78 -13.90 -7.27 -7.40
C PRO A 78 -12.37 -7.32 -7.34
N VAL A 79 -11.76 -7.99 -8.30
CA VAL A 79 -10.32 -8.03 -8.46
C VAL A 79 -10.00 -7.31 -9.76
N THR A 80 -9.36 -6.15 -9.65
CA THR A 80 -8.79 -5.51 -10.84
C THR A 80 -7.62 -6.33 -11.31
N VAL A 81 -7.63 -6.74 -12.58
CA VAL A 81 -6.56 -7.51 -13.17
C VAL A 81 -5.98 -6.80 -14.37
N PHE A 82 -4.65 -6.71 -14.39
CA PHE A 82 -3.85 -6.21 -15.51
C PHE A 82 -3.04 -7.35 -16.10
N ARG A 83 -2.86 -7.36 -17.42
CA ARG A 83 -2.06 -8.37 -18.12
C ARG A 83 -1.14 -7.74 -19.15
N PRO A 84 0.09 -8.25 -19.28
CA PRO A 84 0.94 -7.91 -20.40
C PRO A 84 0.30 -8.29 -21.76
N ALA A 85 0.86 -7.74 -22.83
CA ALA A 85 0.58 -8.23 -24.18
C ALA A 85 0.96 -9.71 -24.32
N GLY A 86 0.24 -10.44 -25.18
CA GLY A 86 0.47 -11.86 -25.42
C GLY A 86 -0.51 -12.81 -24.73
N ARG A 87 -0.25 -14.12 -24.86
CA ARG A 87 -1.15 -15.20 -24.42
C ARG A 87 -0.85 -15.76 -23.02
N GLY A 88 0.28 -15.40 -22.42
CA GLY A 88 0.77 -16.00 -21.17
C GLY A 88 1.39 -17.40 -21.40
N PRO A 89 1.52 -18.20 -20.32
CA PRO A 89 1.11 -17.90 -18.96
C PRO A 89 2.02 -16.83 -18.31
N PHE A 90 1.41 -15.90 -17.57
CA PHE A 90 2.14 -14.80 -16.92
C PHE A 90 2.39 -15.11 -15.44
N PRO A 91 3.59 -14.83 -14.90
CA PRO A 91 3.77 -14.84 -13.44
C PRO A 91 2.84 -13.82 -12.77
N LEU A 92 2.49 -14.04 -11.50
CA LEU A 92 1.47 -13.25 -10.81
C LEU A 92 2.05 -12.29 -9.77
N ALA A 93 1.62 -11.04 -9.78
CA ALA A 93 1.78 -10.12 -8.66
C ALA A 93 0.40 -9.85 -8.04
N LEU A 94 0.26 -10.00 -6.72
CA LEU A 94 -1.00 -9.78 -6.00
C LEU A 94 -0.82 -8.62 -5.02
N ILE A 95 -1.44 -7.48 -5.33
CA ILE A 95 -1.24 -6.21 -4.60
C ILE A 95 -2.42 -5.95 -3.65
N ASN A 96 -2.12 -5.82 -2.36
CA ASN A 96 -3.11 -5.74 -1.31
C ASN A 96 -3.18 -4.34 -0.70
N HIS A 97 -4.40 -3.76 -0.69
CA HIS A 97 -4.64 -2.45 -0.13
C HIS A 97 -4.52 -2.40 1.40
N GLY A 98 -4.19 -1.22 1.91
CA GLY A 98 -4.20 -0.90 3.33
C GLY A 98 -5.60 -0.81 3.94
N ARG A 99 -5.71 -0.18 5.10
CA ARG A 99 -6.98 0.00 5.78
C ARG A 99 -7.13 1.40 6.33
N ASP A 100 -8.28 1.98 6.07
CA ASP A 100 -8.86 3.09 6.81
C ASP A 100 -10.24 2.61 7.29
N TRP A 101 -10.34 2.33 8.58
CA TRP A 101 -11.55 1.76 9.16
C TRP A 101 -12.70 2.78 9.21
N ARG A 102 -12.41 4.09 9.21
CA ARG A 102 -13.42 5.16 9.24
C ARG A 102 -14.06 5.32 7.87
N GLU A 103 -13.25 5.21 6.83
CA GLU A 103 -13.66 5.47 5.44
C GLU A 103 -13.83 4.20 4.60
N ARG A 104 -13.89 3.01 5.23
CA ARG A 104 -13.96 1.72 4.54
C ARG A 104 -15.03 1.67 3.44
N ALA A 105 -16.21 2.24 3.70
CA ALA A 105 -17.33 2.24 2.76
C ALA A 105 -17.12 3.17 1.55
N ARG A 106 -16.19 4.13 1.66
CA ARG A 106 -15.81 5.02 0.56
C ARG A 106 -14.67 4.46 -0.29
N TYR A 107 -14.16 3.28 0.03
CA TYR A 107 -13.14 2.65 -0.80
C TYR A 107 -13.70 2.43 -2.18
N GLU A 108 -12.90 2.81 -3.17
CA GLU A 108 -13.21 2.50 -4.55
C GLU A 108 -12.52 1.23 -4.99
N ARG A 109 -12.79 0.82 -6.23
CA ARG A 109 -12.07 -0.28 -6.85
C ARG A 109 -10.57 -0.02 -6.79
N GLN A 110 -9.83 -0.98 -6.24
CA GLN A 110 -8.39 -0.87 -6.07
C GLN A 110 -7.68 -1.17 -7.38
N ARG A 111 -6.72 -0.32 -7.78
CA ARG A 111 -5.96 -0.44 -9.03
C ARG A 111 -4.46 -0.48 -8.84
N TYR A 112 -3.92 0.37 -7.95
CA TYR A 112 -2.47 0.57 -7.79
C TYR A 112 -1.74 0.69 -9.14
N GLU A 113 -2.30 1.47 -10.08
CA GLU A 113 -1.89 1.44 -11.49
C GLU A 113 -0.39 1.65 -11.71
N SER A 114 0.28 2.54 -10.97
CA SER A 114 1.74 2.72 -11.09
C SER A 114 2.52 1.46 -10.72
N ALA A 115 2.14 0.80 -9.61
CA ALA A 115 2.72 -0.47 -9.21
C ALA A 115 2.32 -1.62 -10.16
N ALA A 116 1.10 -1.59 -10.71
CA ALA A 116 0.68 -2.56 -11.71
C ALA A 116 1.52 -2.42 -12.99
N ARG A 117 1.77 -1.20 -13.47
CA ARG A 117 2.66 -0.92 -14.59
C ARG A 117 4.08 -1.40 -14.33
N PHE A 118 4.60 -1.18 -13.11
CA PHE A 118 5.89 -1.71 -12.68
C PHE A 118 5.97 -3.23 -12.86
N PHE A 119 4.99 -4.00 -12.37
CA PHE A 119 4.98 -5.46 -12.52
C PHE A 119 4.69 -5.94 -13.95
N VAL A 120 3.78 -5.28 -14.69
CA VAL A 120 3.48 -5.62 -16.09
C VAL A 120 4.73 -5.49 -16.97
N ARG A 121 5.57 -4.45 -16.77
CA ARG A 121 6.86 -4.33 -17.47
C ARG A 121 7.83 -5.47 -17.17
N LYS A 122 7.70 -6.11 -16.00
CA LYS A 122 8.47 -7.31 -15.62
C LYS A 122 7.88 -8.60 -16.21
N GLY A 123 6.80 -8.51 -16.99
CA GLY A 123 6.07 -9.64 -17.58
C GLY A 123 5.00 -10.25 -16.68
N TYR A 124 4.68 -9.62 -15.54
CA TYR A 124 3.72 -10.16 -14.58
C TYR A 124 2.28 -9.73 -14.93
N ALA A 125 1.34 -10.67 -14.82
CA ALA A 125 -0.05 -10.31 -14.59
C ALA A 125 -0.20 -9.78 -13.16
N VAL A 126 -1.10 -8.82 -12.96
CA VAL A 126 -1.28 -8.15 -11.66
C VAL A 126 -2.72 -8.26 -11.24
N ALA A 127 -2.98 -8.77 -10.04
CA ALA A 127 -4.29 -8.82 -9.42
C ALA A 127 -4.35 -7.88 -8.21
N VAL A 128 -5.43 -7.11 -8.09
CA VAL A 128 -5.63 -6.12 -7.02
C VAL A 128 -7.04 -6.26 -6.47
N PRO A 129 -7.25 -7.08 -5.42
CA PRO A 129 -8.57 -7.28 -4.83
C PRO A 129 -9.01 -6.08 -3.99
N LEU A 130 -10.29 -5.73 -4.05
CA LEU A 130 -10.95 -5.03 -2.95
C LEU A 130 -11.51 -6.09 -1.99
N ARG A 131 -11.06 -6.09 -0.74
CA ARG A 131 -11.48 -7.12 0.25
C ARG A 131 -12.89 -6.86 0.79
N LEU A 132 -13.50 -7.88 1.39
CA LEU A 132 -14.79 -7.80 2.09
C LEU A 132 -14.74 -6.69 3.16
N GLY A 133 -15.85 -5.95 3.31
CA GLY A 133 -15.96 -4.87 4.29
C GLY A 133 -15.55 -3.48 3.79
N TYR A 134 -15.11 -3.38 2.53
CA TYR A 134 -14.70 -2.14 1.89
C TYR A 134 -15.53 -1.84 0.64
N GLY A 135 -15.73 -0.56 0.33
CA GLY A 135 -16.39 -0.08 -0.89
C GLY A 135 -17.76 -0.70 -1.13
N GLU A 136 -17.97 -1.24 -2.33
CA GLU A 136 -19.22 -1.93 -2.70
C GLU A 136 -19.52 -3.16 -1.82
N LEU A 137 -18.52 -3.69 -1.10
CA LEU A 137 -18.66 -4.82 -0.18
C LEU A 137 -18.76 -4.38 1.29
N ALA A 138 -18.88 -3.08 1.57
CA ALA A 138 -18.94 -2.57 2.93
C ALA A 138 -20.18 -3.02 3.72
N SER A 139 -21.30 -3.26 3.03
CA SER A 139 -22.56 -3.73 3.64
C SER A 139 -22.52 -5.19 4.07
N VAL A 140 -21.61 -6.00 3.50
CA VAL A 140 -21.43 -7.42 3.83
C VAL A 140 -20.83 -7.62 5.24
N GLY A 141 -20.22 -6.56 5.80
CA GLY A 141 -19.57 -6.58 7.11
C GLY A 141 -18.05 -6.60 7.00
N ASP A 142 -17.38 -6.28 8.11
CA ASP A 142 -15.92 -6.15 8.18
C ASP A 142 -15.31 -7.36 8.90
N PRO A 143 -14.93 -8.43 8.16
CA PRO A 143 -14.32 -9.62 8.76
C PRO A 143 -12.93 -9.34 9.33
N GLU A 144 -12.30 -8.24 8.92
CA GLU A 144 -10.98 -7.80 9.38
C GLU A 144 -11.06 -6.96 10.66
N SER A 145 -12.24 -6.70 11.23
CA SER A 145 -12.41 -5.81 12.39
C SER A 145 -11.46 -6.16 13.54
N ASN A 146 -10.65 -5.17 13.94
CA ASN A 146 -9.77 -5.26 15.10
C ASN A 146 -10.47 -4.83 16.41
N LEU A 147 -11.79 -4.62 16.39
CA LEU A 147 -12.67 -4.18 17.49
C LEU A 147 -12.31 -2.84 18.12
N ARG A 148 -11.23 -2.75 18.92
CA ARG A 148 -10.89 -1.57 19.72
C ARG A 148 -9.39 -1.35 19.81
N CYS A 149 -8.98 -0.10 19.94
CA CYS A 149 -7.57 0.29 19.98
C CYS A 149 -6.82 -0.23 21.22
N ASP A 150 -7.49 -0.31 22.36
CA ASP A 150 -6.94 -0.79 23.63
C ASP A 150 -6.86 -2.33 23.72
N GLN A 151 -7.69 -3.03 22.94
CA GLN A 151 -7.77 -4.49 22.88
C GLN A 151 -7.95 -4.99 21.44
N PRO A 152 -6.96 -4.77 20.55
CA PRO A 152 -7.08 -5.16 19.15
C PRO A 152 -7.04 -6.68 18.99
N ARG A 153 -7.84 -7.19 18.03
CA ARG A 153 -7.82 -8.60 17.62
C ARG A 153 -6.96 -8.84 16.39
N TYR A 154 -5.65 -8.57 16.48
CA TYR A 154 -4.75 -8.62 15.32
C TYR A 154 -4.70 -9.99 14.63
N THR A 155 -4.60 -11.08 15.38
CA THR A 155 -4.58 -12.43 14.81
C THR A 155 -5.84 -12.74 14.00
N ALA A 156 -7.03 -12.45 14.54
CA ALA A 156 -8.28 -12.69 13.83
C ALA A 156 -8.40 -11.80 12.57
N ALA A 157 -8.06 -10.52 12.70
CA ALA A 157 -8.06 -9.56 11.58
C ALA A 157 -7.13 -9.99 10.44
N LEU A 158 -5.88 -10.37 10.76
CA LEU A 158 -4.90 -10.80 9.77
C LEU A 158 -5.20 -12.19 9.21
N ASN A 159 -5.80 -13.09 9.99
CA ASN A 159 -6.27 -14.37 9.46
C ASN A 159 -7.36 -14.16 8.40
N ALA A 160 -8.34 -13.30 8.70
CA ALA A 160 -9.41 -12.95 7.76
C ALA A 160 -8.87 -12.26 6.50
N ALA A 161 -7.93 -11.33 6.65
CA ALA A 161 -7.29 -10.67 5.51
C ALA A 161 -6.47 -11.66 4.66
N GLY A 162 -5.61 -12.46 5.31
CA GLY A 162 -4.77 -13.46 4.64
C GLY A 162 -5.57 -14.54 3.90
N GLN A 163 -6.72 -14.95 4.45
CA GLN A 163 -7.60 -15.93 3.81
C GLN A 163 -8.15 -15.39 2.49
N GLN A 164 -8.59 -14.13 2.45
CA GLN A 164 -9.07 -13.52 1.20
C GLN A 164 -7.97 -13.43 0.15
N VAL A 165 -6.75 -13.05 0.55
CA VAL A 165 -5.59 -13.02 -0.35
C VAL A 165 -5.27 -14.42 -0.91
N ALA A 166 -5.32 -15.46 -0.06
CA ALA A 166 -5.09 -16.84 -0.48
C ALA A 166 -6.18 -17.36 -1.44
N GLU A 167 -7.45 -17.00 -1.24
CA GLU A 167 -8.54 -17.37 -2.16
C GLU A 167 -8.39 -16.68 -3.53
N VAL A 168 -8.00 -15.40 -3.56
CA VAL A 168 -7.70 -14.70 -4.83
C VAL A 168 -6.52 -15.35 -5.54
N LEU A 169 -5.46 -15.72 -4.82
CA LEU A 169 -4.35 -16.46 -5.41
C LEU A 169 -4.81 -17.79 -6.02
N ARG A 170 -5.64 -18.56 -5.33
CA ARG A 170 -6.19 -19.83 -5.85
C ARG A 170 -7.02 -19.64 -7.10
N PHE A 171 -7.89 -18.62 -7.11
CA PHE A 171 -8.69 -18.28 -8.27
C PHE A 171 -7.82 -17.91 -9.47
N MET A 172 -6.81 -17.04 -9.26
CA MET A 172 -5.90 -16.61 -10.32
C MET A 172 -5.04 -17.78 -10.83
N ALA A 173 -4.58 -18.67 -9.95
CA ALA A 173 -3.80 -19.86 -10.31
C ALA A 173 -4.58 -20.90 -11.13
N ALA A 174 -5.92 -20.82 -11.15
CA ALA A 174 -6.77 -21.68 -11.99
C ALA A 174 -6.98 -21.10 -13.40
N GLN A 175 -6.54 -19.86 -13.66
CA GLN A 175 -6.68 -19.24 -14.98
C GLN A 175 -5.61 -19.80 -15.94
N PRO A 176 -5.97 -20.15 -17.18
CA PRO A 176 -5.05 -20.80 -18.12
C PRO A 176 -3.88 -19.90 -18.56
N ASP A 177 -4.01 -18.58 -18.40
CA ASP A 177 -3.00 -17.60 -18.78
C ASP A 177 -2.15 -17.11 -17.60
N ILE A 178 -2.20 -17.78 -16.45
CA ILE A 178 -1.44 -17.42 -15.24
C ILE A 178 -0.51 -18.56 -14.80
N ASP A 179 0.78 -18.25 -14.65
CA ASP A 179 1.76 -19.08 -13.96
C ASP A 179 1.90 -18.60 -12.50
N ALA A 180 1.08 -19.15 -11.62
CA ALA A 180 1.13 -18.80 -10.20
C ALA A 180 2.33 -19.41 -9.44
N SER A 181 3.22 -20.16 -10.10
CA SER A 181 4.40 -20.76 -9.45
C SER A 181 5.46 -19.71 -9.06
N ARG A 182 5.37 -18.51 -9.63
CA ARG A 182 6.29 -17.38 -9.38
C ARG A 182 5.57 -16.16 -8.83
N THR A 183 4.69 -16.36 -7.85
CA THR A 183 3.84 -15.29 -7.31
C THR A 183 4.62 -14.32 -6.42
N VAL A 184 4.48 -13.01 -6.62
CA VAL A 184 4.93 -11.98 -5.68
C VAL A 184 3.72 -11.39 -4.96
N LEU A 185 3.67 -11.55 -3.63
CA LEU A 185 2.66 -10.87 -2.82
C LEU A 185 3.17 -9.49 -2.46
N VAL A 186 2.34 -8.47 -2.62
CA VAL A 186 2.70 -7.08 -2.31
C VAL A 186 1.59 -6.47 -1.48
N GLY A 187 1.93 -5.60 -0.55
CA GLY A 187 0.89 -4.83 0.11
C GLY A 187 1.41 -3.62 0.85
N GLN A 188 0.51 -2.66 1.01
CA GLN A 188 0.76 -1.45 1.77
C GLN A 188 0.02 -1.50 3.11
N SER A 189 0.62 -1.02 4.20
CA SER A 189 -0.06 -0.88 5.49
C SER A 189 -0.58 -2.24 5.97
N VAL A 190 -1.86 -2.32 6.37
CA VAL A 190 -2.52 -3.60 6.70
C VAL A 190 -2.42 -4.62 5.56
N GLY A 191 -2.40 -4.20 4.30
CA GLY A 191 -2.22 -5.08 3.15
C GLY A 191 -0.85 -5.75 3.10
N GLY A 192 0.18 -5.09 3.63
CA GLY A 192 1.52 -5.68 3.78
C GLY A 192 1.53 -6.81 4.80
N LEU A 193 0.87 -6.61 5.95
CA LEU A 193 0.68 -7.67 6.95
C LEU A 193 -0.27 -8.78 6.45
N ALA A 194 -1.31 -8.44 5.68
CA ALA A 194 -2.20 -9.43 5.06
C ALA A 194 -1.42 -10.34 4.09
N SER A 195 -0.42 -9.81 3.38
CA SER A 195 0.45 -10.59 2.50
C SER A 195 1.34 -11.57 3.27
N LEU A 196 1.86 -11.17 4.44
CA LEU A 196 2.59 -12.06 5.34
C LEU A 196 1.68 -13.13 5.96
N ALA A 197 0.46 -12.77 6.35
CA ALA A 197 -0.53 -13.71 6.88
C ALA A 197 -0.95 -14.73 5.82
N ALA A 198 -1.17 -14.30 4.58
CA ALA A 198 -1.45 -15.19 3.45
C ALA A 198 -0.31 -16.17 3.21
N LEU A 199 0.95 -15.70 3.21
CA LEU A 199 2.12 -16.56 3.10
C LEU A 199 2.12 -17.65 4.20
N ALA A 200 1.88 -17.26 5.46
CA ALA A 200 1.86 -18.20 6.57
C ALA A 200 0.77 -19.27 6.41
N GLN A 201 -0.43 -18.89 5.97
CA GLN A 201 -1.54 -19.82 5.72
C GLN A 201 -1.29 -20.78 4.55
N LEU A 202 -0.64 -20.29 3.48
CA LEU A 202 -0.28 -21.13 2.33
C LEU A 202 0.76 -22.19 2.70
N SER A 203 1.69 -21.82 3.59
CA SER A 203 2.74 -22.71 4.10
C SER A 203 2.21 -23.80 5.03
N ASP A 204 1.27 -23.46 5.93
CA ASP A 204 0.73 -24.35 6.98
C ASP A 204 -0.08 -25.53 6.41
N THR A 205 -0.72 -25.34 5.26
CA THR A 205 -1.59 -26.38 4.67
C THR A 205 -0.84 -27.49 3.93
N GLY A 206 0.51 -27.46 3.87
CA GLY A 206 1.32 -28.36 3.02
C GLY A 206 1.03 -28.21 1.52
N ARG A 207 0.24 -27.18 1.14
CA ARG A 207 -0.25 -26.98 -0.23
C ARG A 207 0.75 -26.29 -1.15
N ASP A 208 1.84 -25.76 -0.61
CA ASP A 208 3.02 -25.33 -1.37
C ASP A 208 3.67 -26.50 -2.14
N ALA A 209 3.39 -27.75 -1.77
CA ALA A 209 3.95 -28.95 -2.40
C ALA A 209 3.05 -29.64 -3.45
N GLY A 210 1.92 -29.04 -3.86
CA GLY A 210 1.13 -29.56 -5.00
C GLY A 210 -0.37 -29.72 -4.77
N ALA A 211 -1.02 -28.76 -4.09
CA ALA A 211 -2.48 -28.70 -4.18
C ALA A 211 -2.88 -28.25 -5.59
N SER A 212 -3.06 -29.23 -6.46
CA SER A 212 -3.75 -29.11 -7.73
C SER A 212 -5.07 -28.39 -7.47
N SER A 213 -5.24 -27.18 -8.02
CA SER A 213 -6.60 -26.71 -8.31
C SER A 213 -7.28 -27.78 -9.18
N ALA A 214 -8.62 -27.82 -9.24
CA ALA A 214 -9.30 -28.73 -10.17
C ALA A 214 -8.83 -28.57 -11.65
N ALA A 215 -8.07 -27.50 -11.96
CA ALA A 215 -7.43 -27.19 -13.22
C ALA A 215 -5.89 -27.38 -13.26
N GLY A 216 -5.26 -27.99 -12.25
CA GLY A 216 -3.84 -28.41 -12.29
C GLY A 216 -2.78 -27.32 -12.03
N GLY A 217 -3.16 -26.08 -11.71
CA GLY A 217 -2.20 -25.00 -11.43
C GLY A 217 -1.54 -25.10 -10.05
N ARG A 218 -0.21 -24.96 -9.96
CA ARG A 218 0.56 -24.88 -8.69
C ARG A 218 0.80 -23.41 -8.33
N ALA A 219 0.25 -22.95 -7.21
CA ALA A 219 0.59 -21.63 -6.66
C ALA A 219 1.81 -21.74 -5.74
N SER A 220 2.81 -20.87 -5.92
CA SER A 220 3.93 -20.73 -4.99
C SER A 220 4.36 -19.27 -4.88
N VAL A 221 4.62 -18.82 -3.65
CA VAL A 221 4.98 -17.42 -3.36
C VAL A 221 6.48 -17.22 -3.48
N LEU A 222 6.96 -16.67 -4.59
CA LEU A 222 8.36 -16.35 -4.81
C LEU A 222 8.92 -15.40 -3.75
N ALA A 223 8.18 -14.33 -3.44
CA ALA A 223 8.58 -13.31 -2.47
C ALA A 223 7.38 -12.53 -1.91
N VAL A 224 7.61 -11.80 -0.81
CA VAL A 224 6.66 -10.82 -0.26
C VAL A 224 7.30 -9.43 -0.20
N VAL A 225 6.61 -8.40 -0.68
CA VAL A 225 6.99 -6.99 -0.54
C VAL A 225 5.99 -6.29 0.37
N ASN A 226 6.45 -5.91 1.56
CA ASN A 226 5.70 -5.24 2.61
C ASN A 226 6.09 -3.75 2.65
N VAL A 227 5.20 -2.86 2.22
CA VAL A 227 5.44 -1.41 2.19
C VAL A 227 4.65 -0.72 3.29
N SER A 228 5.32 0.02 4.18
CA SER A 228 4.75 0.66 5.35
C SER A 228 3.85 -0.29 6.18
N GLY A 229 4.24 -1.56 6.30
CA GLY A 229 3.45 -2.60 6.95
C GLY A 229 3.16 -2.35 8.42
N GLY A 230 1.89 -2.43 8.80
CA GLY A 230 1.47 -2.28 10.18
C GLY A 230 -0.05 -2.35 10.30
N HIS A 231 -0.54 -2.31 11.53
CA HIS A 231 -1.97 -2.21 11.82
C HIS A 231 -2.18 -1.29 13.02
N GLY A 232 -3.38 -0.72 13.15
CA GLY A 232 -3.75 0.09 14.30
C GLY A 232 -3.20 1.51 14.23
N GLY A 233 -2.78 1.95 13.05
CA GLY A 233 -2.32 3.31 12.81
C GLY A 233 -3.41 4.32 13.15
N ARG A 234 -3.00 5.47 13.69
CA ARG A 234 -3.88 6.51 14.18
C ARG A 234 -3.58 7.84 13.48
N PRO A 235 -4.43 8.28 12.54
CA PRO A 235 -4.25 9.57 11.88
C PRO A 235 -4.29 10.76 12.85
N ASP A 236 -4.93 10.59 14.00
CA ASP A 236 -5.08 11.59 15.07
C ASP A 236 -3.95 11.55 16.11
N ALA A 237 -3.05 10.57 16.05
CA ALA A 237 -1.97 10.41 17.02
C ALA A 237 -0.69 9.89 16.35
N ALA A 238 0.21 10.81 16.02
CA ALA A 238 1.43 10.51 15.29
C ALA A 238 2.29 9.45 16.01
N ALA A 239 2.79 8.48 15.25
CA ALA A 239 3.64 7.37 15.69
C ALA A 239 3.11 6.62 16.93
N SER A 240 1.79 6.62 17.14
CA SER A 240 1.14 6.06 18.32
C SER A 240 0.08 5.03 17.91
N PRO A 241 0.47 3.93 17.25
CA PRO A 241 -0.46 2.88 16.87
C PRO A 241 -1.09 2.20 18.09
N CYS A 242 -2.24 1.57 17.88
CA CYS A 242 -2.95 0.79 18.88
C CYS A 242 -2.13 -0.43 19.33
N ARG A 243 -1.86 -0.56 20.63
CA ARG A 243 -1.20 -1.74 21.24
C ARG A 243 -0.09 -2.35 20.36
N PRO A 244 0.99 -1.57 20.07
CA PRO A 244 2.07 -2.03 19.21
C PRO A 244 2.77 -3.27 19.76
N ASP A 245 2.68 -3.50 21.08
CA ASP A 245 3.14 -4.69 21.79
C ASP A 245 2.39 -5.96 21.36
N LEU A 246 1.08 -5.88 21.17
CA LEU A 246 0.29 -7.02 20.68
C LEU A 246 0.51 -7.26 19.20
N LEU A 247 0.76 -6.20 18.42
CA LEU A 247 1.11 -6.35 17.01
C LEU A 247 2.50 -6.99 16.84
N GLU A 248 3.45 -6.64 17.71
CA GLU A 248 4.77 -7.27 17.74
C GLU A 248 4.67 -8.78 17.98
N GLN A 249 3.85 -9.22 18.95
CA GLN A 249 3.60 -10.65 19.22
C GLN A 249 3.00 -11.37 18.01
N GLU A 250 2.03 -10.76 17.34
CA GLU A 250 1.43 -11.33 16.14
C GLU A 250 2.42 -11.41 14.98
N ILE A 251 3.27 -10.39 14.80
CA ILE A 251 4.31 -10.39 13.77
C ILE A 251 5.39 -11.45 14.07
N ALA A 252 5.79 -11.62 15.33
CA ALA A 252 6.65 -12.72 15.75
C ALA A 252 6.02 -14.09 15.44
N ARG A 253 4.70 -14.24 15.69
CA ARG A 253 3.97 -15.46 15.32
C ARG A 253 4.06 -15.74 13.82
N LEU A 254 3.84 -14.73 12.96
CA LEU A 254 3.99 -14.87 11.50
C LEU A 254 5.41 -15.28 11.09
N GLY A 255 6.44 -14.71 11.73
CA GLY A 255 7.83 -15.11 11.51
C GLY A 255 8.10 -16.57 11.90
N SER A 256 7.54 -17.02 13.02
CA SER A 256 7.66 -18.41 13.48
C SER A 256 7.00 -19.41 12.52
N LEU A 257 5.84 -19.05 11.95
CA LEU A 257 5.17 -19.90 10.95
C LEU A 257 5.98 -19.98 9.66
N GLN A 258 6.60 -18.89 9.22
CA GLN A 258 7.48 -18.92 8.06
C GLN A 258 8.71 -19.81 8.30
N ARG A 259 9.29 -19.78 9.50
CA ARG A 259 10.41 -20.67 9.88
C ARG A 259 10.04 -22.15 9.77
N LEU A 260 8.79 -22.50 10.06
CA LEU A 260 8.27 -23.87 9.98
C LEU A 260 7.89 -24.28 8.54
N ALA A 261 7.80 -23.31 7.61
CA ALA A 261 7.46 -23.58 6.23
C ALA A 261 8.57 -24.42 5.52
N PRO A 262 8.21 -25.32 4.60
CA PRO A 262 9.19 -26.12 3.85
C PRO A 262 10.19 -25.28 3.05
N ARG A 263 9.77 -24.09 2.62
CA ARG A 263 10.60 -23.12 1.91
C ARG A 263 10.53 -21.77 2.60
N ALA A 264 11.69 -21.27 3.00
CA ALA A 264 11.80 -19.95 3.58
C ALA A 264 11.72 -18.88 2.48
N VAL A 265 10.55 -18.26 2.33
CA VAL A 265 10.28 -17.22 1.33
C VAL A 265 10.95 -15.90 1.73
N PRO A 266 11.75 -15.25 0.86
CA PRO A 266 12.32 -13.95 1.17
C PRO A 266 11.24 -12.86 1.23
N THR A 267 11.35 -11.97 2.22
CA THR A 267 10.46 -10.81 2.33
C THR A 267 11.26 -9.50 2.34
N LEU A 268 10.73 -8.46 1.69
CA LEU A 268 11.29 -7.11 1.67
C LEU A 268 10.35 -6.16 2.41
N TRP A 269 10.88 -5.38 3.33
CA TRP A 269 10.14 -4.47 4.21
C TRP A 269 10.64 -3.05 3.97
N LEU A 270 9.77 -2.19 3.46
CA LEU A 270 10.09 -0.81 3.06
C LEU A 270 9.29 0.18 3.88
N TYR A 271 9.94 1.15 4.50
CA TYR A 271 9.30 2.20 5.29
C TYR A 271 9.94 3.54 4.97
N ALA A 272 9.22 4.65 5.17
CA ALA A 272 9.76 6.00 5.02
C ALA A 272 9.96 6.68 6.38
N GLU A 273 10.96 7.57 6.47
CA GLU A 273 11.32 8.26 7.72
C GLU A 273 10.18 9.08 8.33
N ASN A 274 9.33 9.70 7.50
CA ASN A 274 8.23 10.56 7.91
C ASN A 274 6.85 9.85 7.87
N ASP A 275 6.80 8.53 8.09
CA ASP A 275 5.53 7.81 8.28
C ASP A 275 4.91 8.23 9.62
N HIS A 276 3.84 9.04 9.59
CA HIS A 276 3.24 9.54 10.82
C HIS A 276 2.29 8.54 11.49
N LEU A 277 1.90 7.45 10.82
CA LEU A 277 1.04 6.44 11.46
C LEU A 277 1.83 5.55 12.41
N PHE A 278 3.03 5.15 12.00
CA PHE A 278 3.83 4.18 12.73
C PHE A 278 5.18 4.73 13.23
N GLY A 279 5.63 5.86 12.69
CA GLY A 279 6.99 6.36 12.93
C GLY A 279 8.06 5.35 12.47
N THR A 280 9.30 5.57 12.89
CA THR A 280 10.41 4.66 12.58
C THR A 280 10.65 3.62 13.68
N ARG A 281 10.20 3.88 14.90
CA ARG A 281 10.40 3.01 16.07
C ARG A 281 9.66 1.69 15.93
N TRP A 282 8.33 1.74 15.75
CA TRP A 282 7.50 0.53 15.82
C TRP A 282 7.76 -0.43 14.66
N PRO A 283 7.83 0.04 13.40
CA PRO A 283 8.21 -0.82 12.29
C PRO A 283 9.55 -1.54 12.47
N ARG A 284 10.56 -0.85 13.05
CA ARG A 284 11.85 -1.47 13.37
C ARG A 284 11.71 -2.58 14.40
N GLN A 285 10.94 -2.36 15.47
CA GLN A 285 10.69 -3.38 16.50
C GLN A 285 9.93 -4.58 15.93
N TRP A 286 8.90 -4.34 15.14
CA TRP A 286 8.14 -5.40 14.46
C TRP A 286 9.00 -6.22 13.51
N ALA A 287 9.85 -5.57 12.71
CA ALA A 287 10.77 -6.24 11.80
C ALA A 287 11.79 -7.10 12.55
N GLN A 288 12.33 -6.60 13.66
CA GLN A 288 13.21 -7.36 14.54
C GLN A 288 12.51 -8.57 15.15
N ALA A 289 11.25 -8.43 15.60
CA ALA A 289 10.46 -9.52 16.15
C ALA A 289 10.18 -10.62 15.09
N TYR A 290 9.84 -10.22 13.86
CA TYR A 290 9.68 -11.15 12.73
C TYR A 290 10.97 -11.93 12.46
N GLN A 291 12.10 -11.23 12.39
CA GLN A 291 13.41 -11.82 12.13
C GLN A 291 13.86 -12.76 13.26
N ALA A 292 13.70 -12.34 14.51
CA ALA A 292 14.07 -13.12 15.69
C ALA A 292 13.24 -14.41 15.81
N ALA A 293 11.98 -14.41 15.34
CA ALA A 293 11.15 -15.61 15.27
C ALA A 293 11.52 -16.58 14.14
N GLY A 294 12.48 -16.18 13.27
CA GLY A 294 13.00 -16.98 12.17
C GLY A 294 12.50 -16.58 10.79
N GLY A 295 11.78 -15.46 10.68
CA GLY A 295 11.34 -14.92 9.40
C GLY A 295 12.50 -14.38 8.55
N ARG A 296 12.54 -14.72 7.26
CA ARG A 296 13.49 -14.17 6.28
C ARG A 296 13.03 -12.81 5.81
N MET A 297 13.79 -11.78 6.18
CA MET A 297 13.43 -10.40 5.93
C MET A 297 14.65 -9.57 5.55
N SER A 298 14.47 -8.68 4.58
CA SER A 298 15.36 -7.57 4.26
C SER A 298 14.62 -6.27 4.56
N TRP A 299 15.26 -5.38 5.30
CA TRP A 299 14.67 -4.10 5.74
C TRP A 299 15.34 -2.93 5.02
N GLN A 300 14.54 -1.96 4.58
CA GLN A 300 15.05 -0.65 4.20
C GLN A 300 14.18 0.49 4.75
N LEU A 301 14.85 1.49 5.31
CA LEU A 301 14.26 2.78 5.64
C LEU A 301 14.65 3.76 4.53
N LEU A 302 13.65 4.35 3.90
CA LEU A 302 13.76 5.26 2.76
C LEU A 302 13.57 6.71 3.21
N PRO A 303 14.05 7.68 2.42
CA PRO A 303 13.90 9.10 2.72
C PRO A 303 12.44 9.53 2.89
N PRO A 304 12.20 10.75 3.40
CA PRO A 304 10.84 11.28 3.54
C PRO A 304 10.08 11.32 2.21
N VAL A 305 8.78 11.01 2.28
CA VAL A 305 7.85 11.07 1.14
C VAL A 305 6.87 12.21 1.38
N GLY A 306 6.96 13.25 0.56
CA GLY A 306 6.10 14.44 0.68
C GLY A 306 5.93 14.90 2.13
N GLN A 307 4.69 14.96 2.59
CA GLN A 307 4.34 15.24 3.98
C GLN A 307 3.87 14.00 4.75
N GLU A 308 3.83 12.82 4.13
CA GLU A 308 3.35 11.60 4.77
C GLU A 308 4.07 10.38 4.20
N GLY A 309 5.00 9.84 4.98
CA GLY A 309 5.79 8.65 4.63
C GLY A 309 4.94 7.41 4.41
N HIS A 310 3.76 7.34 5.00
CA HIS A 310 2.83 6.23 4.80
C HIS A 310 2.30 6.13 3.35
N ARG A 311 2.50 7.18 2.54
CA ARG A 311 2.16 7.23 1.11
C ARG A 311 3.27 6.71 0.20
N LEU A 312 4.37 6.18 0.75
CA LEU A 312 5.52 5.64 0.01
C LEU A 312 5.12 4.82 -1.21
N PHE A 313 4.20 3.87 -1.05
CA PHE A 313 3.83 2.97 -2.15
C PHE A 313 3.09 3.65 -3.31
N THR A 314 2.36 4.74 -3.04
CA THR A 314 1.54 5.40 -4.06
C THR A 314 2.19 6.66 -4.64
N ASP A 315 3.07 7.31 -3.90
CA ASP A 315 3.53 8.67 -4.18
C ASP A 315 5.06 8.80 -4.35
N ALA A 316 5.81 7.72 -4.13
CA ALA A 316 7.27 7.71 -4.24
C ALA A 316 7.78 6.47 -4.99
N ASN A 317 7.23 6.25 -6.18
CA ASN A 317 7.60 5.19 -7.12
C ASN A 317 9.10 5.20 -7.45
N ASP A 318 9.70 6.39 -7.63
CA ASP A 318 11.13 6.53 -7.91
C ASP A 318 12.01 6.09 -6.71
N GLN A 319 11.45 6.04 -5.50
CA GLN A 319 12.16 5.54 -4.32
C GLN A 319 12.02 4.02 -4.16
N TRP A 320 10.80 3.47 -4.25
CA TRP A 320 10.57 2.05 -3.93
C TRP A 320 10.82 1.10 -5.12
N GLN A 321 10.54 1.51 -6.36
CA GLN A 321 10.64 0.62 -7.53
C GLN A 321 12.06 0.08 -7.74
N PRO A 322 13.13 0.90 -7.68
CA PRO A 322 14.50 0.41 -7.84
C PRO A 322 14.91 -0.61 -6.75
N VAL A 323 14.42 -0.40 -5.53
CA VAL A 323 14.68 -1.30 -4.39
C VAL A 323 14.00 -2.65 -4.60
N VAL A 324 12.74 -2.65 -5.05
CA VAL A 324 12.00 -3.89 -5.37
C VAL A 324 12.65 -4.61 -6.55
N ASP A 325 13.09 -3.90 -7.59
CA ASP A 325 13.84 -4.51 -8.70
C ASP A 325 15.12 -5.19 -8.21
N SER A 326 15.91 -4.50 -7.39
CA SER A 326 17.14 -5.06 -6.83
C SER A 326 16.88 -6.29 -5.96
N PHE A 327 15.78 -6.31 -5.22
CA PHE A 327 15.39 -7.43 -4.36
C PHE A 327 14.91 -8.65 -5.15
N LEU A 328 14.14 -8.44 -6.22
CA LEU A 328 13.56 -9.52 -7.02
C LEU A 328 14.55 -10.11 -8.05
N ARG A 329 15.54 -9.35 -8.52
CA ARG A 329 16.56 -9.80 -9.47
C ARG A 329 17.25 -11.12 -9.07
N PRO A 330 17.81 -11.30 -7.85
CA PRO A 330 18.44 -12.57 -7.45
C PRO A 330 17.46 -13.74 -7.35
N LEU A 331 16.13 -13.50 -7.45
CA LEU A 331 15.09 -14.52 -7.49
C LEU A 331 14.65 -14.87 -8.93
N GLY A 332 15.46 -14.45 -9.92
CA GLY A 332 15.25 -14.70 -11.35
C GLY A 332 14.24 -13.77 -12.02
N VAL A 333 13.93 -12.62 -11.41
CA VAL A 333 13.03 -11.61 -12.00
C VAL A 333 13.86 -10.50 -12.64
N ASP A 334 14.42 -10.80 -13.81
CA ASP A 334 15.51 -10.04 -14.41
C ASP A 334 15.07 -8.75 -15.12
N LEU A 335 13.89 -8.77 -15.75
CA LEU A 335 13.34 -7.60 -16.44
C LEU A 335 13.10 -6.48 -15.42
N PRO A 336 13.64 -5.26 -15.60
CA PRO A 336 13.39 -4.15 -14.69
C PRO A 336 11.95 -3.65 -14.83
N GLY A 337 11.32 -3.35 -13.70
CA GLY A 337 10.03 -2.67 -13.67
C GLY A 337 10.17 -1.15 -13.56
N ALA A 338 11.26 -0.67 -12.94
CA ALA A 338 11.55 0.75 -12.82
C ALA A 338 12.01 1.32 -14.17
N LEU A 339 11.45 2.45 -14.57
CA LEU A 339 11.91 3.18 -15.75
C LEU A 339 13.06 4.11 -15.33
N LEU A 340 14.23 3.90 -15.94
CA LEU A 340 15.43 4.66 -15.59
C LEU A 340 15.43 6.04 -16.24
N TYR A 341 15.93 7.03 -15.50
CA TYR A 341 16.24 8.34 -16.04
C TYR A 341 17.59 8.27 -16.78
N PRO A 342 17.68 8.73 -18.03
CA PRO A 342 18.95 8.84 -18.73
C PRO A 342 19.84 9.86 -18.00
N PRO A 343 21.17 9.70 -18.05
CA PRO A 343 22.08 10.69 -17.50
C PRO A 343 21.88 12.06 -18.19
N ASP A 344 22.00 13.13 -17.41
CA ASP A 344 21.75 14.52 -17.85
C ASP A 344 22.71 15.04 -18.93
N HIS A 345 23.71 14.25 -19.33
CA HIS A 345 24.83 14.64 -20.19
C HIS A 345 24.98 13.78 -21.45
N ASP A 346 23.95 13.04 -21.88
CA ASP A 346 24.07 12.23 -23.10
C ASP A 346 24.08 13.14 -24.34
N THR A 347 25.29 13.53 -24.77
CA THR A 347 25.58 14.45 -25.89
C THR A 347 25.43 13.81 -27.26
N GLY A 348 25.09 12.51 -27.34
CA GLY A 348 24.98 11.76 -28.59
C GLY A 348 23.58 11.66 -29.20
N ARG A 349 22.56 12.23 -28.56
CA ARG A 349 21.15 12.15 -29.00
C ARG A 349 20.67 13.48 -29.56
N ALA A 350 19.60 13.44 -30.37
CA ALA A 350 18.99 14.64 -30.95
C ALA A 350 18.69 15.70 -29.88
N ASP A 351 18.85 16.98 -30.24
CA ASP A 351 18.56 18.10 -29.34
C ASP A 351 17.09 18.05 -28.90
N VAL A 352 16.86 17.87 -27.60
CA VAL A 352 15.51 17.80 -27.03
C VAL A 352 14.73 19.09 -27.27
N ALA A 353 15.40 20.23 -27.50
CA ALA A 353 14.77 21.51 -27.79
C ALA A 353 14.43 21.70 -29.27
N ASP A 354 14.91 20.83 -30.16
CA ASP A 354 14.62 20.89 -31.60
C ASP A 354 13.19 20.41 -31.88
N LEU A 355 12.28 21.36 -32.06
CA LEU A 355 10.89 21.10 -32.43
C LEU A 355 10.72 20.55 -33.84
N SER A 356 11.71 20.72 -34.72
CA SER A 356 11.66 20.22 -36.10
C SER A 356 11.93 18.72 -36.18
N ALA A 357 12.58 18.15 -35.17
CA ALA A 357 12.81 16.71 -35.02
C ALA A 357 11.57 15.95 -34.53
N LEU A 358 10.48 16.63 -34.14
CA LEU A 358 9.25 15.98 -33.72
C LEU A 358 8.57 15.24 -34.89
N PRO A 359 8.12 13.98 -34.70
CA PRO A 359 7.33 13.28 -35.71
C PRO A 359 6.02 14.02 -35.98
N VAL A 360 5.77 14.37 -37.25
CA VAL A 360 4.55 15.07 -37.72
C VAL A 360 4.23 16.32 -36.88
N PRO A 361 5.03 17.40 -37.00
CA PRO A 361 4.99 18.54 -36.08
C PRO A 361 3.76 19.44 -36.31
N THR A 362 2.61 19.01 -35.79
CA THR A 362 1.39 19.83 -35.78
C THR A 362 1.52 21.00 -34.80
N PRO A 363 0.79 22.12 -35.01
CA PRO A 363 0.78 23.24 -34.06
C PRO A 363 0.42 22.83 -32.62
N GLU A 364 -0.49 21.87 -32.47
CA GLU A 364 -0.92 21.30 -31.18
C GLU A 364 0.23 20.55 -30.50
N LEU A 365 0.89 19.65 -31.22
CA LEU A 365 2.02 18.88 -30.70
C LEU A 365 3.16 19.80 -30.28
N GLN A 366 3.52 20.78 -31.11
CA GLN A 366 4.57 21.75 -30.78
C GLN A 366 4.21 22.59 -29.55
N ARG A 367 2.93 22.97 -29.39
CA ARG A 367 2.47 23.70 -28.19
C ARG A 367 2.60 22.83 -26.94
N LEU A 368 2.16 21.58 -26.99
CA LEU A 368 2.27 20.64 -25.87
C LEU A 368 3.74 20.36 -25.53
N TYR A 369 4.58 20.14 -26.53
CA TYR A 369 5.99 19.86 -26.35
C TYR A 369 6.75 21.07 -25.77
N ARG A 370 6.42 22.30 -26.18
CA ARG A 370 6.93 23.52 -25.53
C ARG A 370 6.54 23.60 -24.05
N ALA A 371 5.31 23.21 -23.70
CA ALA A 371 4.88 23.14 -22.30
C ALA A 371 5.69 22.09 -21.51
N PHE A 372 5.96 20.92 -22.11
CA PHE A 372 6.86 19.92 -21.54
C PHE A 372 8.27 20.47 -21.30
N LEU A 373 8.87 21.16 -22.28
CA LEU A 373 10.21 21.74 -22.16
C LEU A 373 10.31 22.82 -21.06
N ALA A 374 9.20 23.49 -20.73
CA ALA A 374 9.12 24.47 -19.65
C ALA A 374 8.79 23.86 -18.27
N ALA A 375 8.37 22.60 -18.21
CA ALA A 375 7.88 21.98 -16.99
C ALA A 375 9.02 21.60 -16.01
N PRO A 376 8.79 21.57 -14.68
CA PRO A 376 9.82 21.19 -13.72
C PRO A 376 10.39 19.78 -13.93
N LEU A 377 11.66 19.59 -13.59
CA LEU A 377 12.28 18.26 -13.51
C LEU A 377 11.88 17.55 -12.20
N PRO A 378 11.86 16.20 -12.16
CA PRO A 378 11.96 15.29 -13.31
C PRO A 378 10.71 15.36 -14.20
N ARG A 379 10.85 15.07 -15.49
CA ARG A 379 9.74 15.11 -16.48
C ARG A 379 9.92 14.09 -17.59
N ALA A 380 8.83 13.69 -18.22
CA ALA A 380 8.87 12.83 -19.39
C ALA A 380 7.75 13.17 -20.38
N PHE A 381 8.02 12.94 -21.65
CA PHE A 381 7.10 13.10 -22.78
C PHE A 381 6.93 11.75 -23.47
N ALA A 382 5.68 11.35 -23.69
CA ALA A 382 5.32 10.14 -24.42
C ALA A 382 4.45 10.49 -25.63
N MET A 383 4.62 9.74 -26.72
CA MET A 383 3.82 9.86 -27.93
C MET A 383 3.82 8.56 -28.74
N ASN A 384 2.86 8.41 -29.65
CA ASN A 384 2.82 7.28 -30.60
C ASN A 384 3.32 7.63 -32.01
N GLY A 385 3.90 8.82 -32.20
CA GLY A 385 4.36 9.31 -33.51
C GLY A 385 3.24 9.78 -34.45
N GLN A 386 1.99 9.76 -33.99
CA GLN A 386 0.81 10.15 -34.76
C GLN A 386 0.00 11.22 -33.98
N SER A 387 -1.17 10.85 -33.47
CA SER A 387 -2.13 11.78 -32.85
C SER A 387 -2.03 11.88 -31.32
N ARG A 388 -1.32 10.95 -30.67
CA ARG A 388 -1.30 10.87 -29.20
C ARG A 388 0.01 11.37 -28.65
N SER A 389 -0.11 12.26 -27.68
CA SER A 389 1.03 12.77 -26.94
C SER A 389 0.59 13.27 -25.57
N ALA A 390 1.43 13.05 -24.57
CA ALA A 390 1.23 13.54 -23.21
C ALA A 390 2.57 13.71 -22.51
N PHE A 391 2.58 14.52 -21.45
CA PHE A 391 3.73 14.63 -20.57
C PHE A 391 3.33 14.59 -19.10
N ALA A 392 4.31 14.28 -18.25
CA ALA A 392 4.16 14.29 -16.80
C ALA A 392 5.44 14.81 -16.13
N THR A 393 5.31 15.24 -14.87
CA THR A 393 6.41 15.80 -14.05
C THR A 393 6.38 15.31 -12.61
N GLY A 394 7.52 15.16 -11.96
CA GLY A 394 7.69 14.62 -10.60
C GLY A 394 7.88 13.11 -10.59
N ASP A 395 7.60 12.48 -9.44
CA ASP A 395 7.75 11.03 -9.19
C ASP A 395 7.27 10.13 -10.34
N ASP A 396 8.12 9.25 -10.88
CA ASP A 396 7.79 8.31 -11.96
C ASP A 396 7.10 9.00 -13.14
N ALA A 397 7.64 10.16 -13.52
CA ALA A 397 7.19 10.92 -14.69
C ALA A 397 7.16 10.05 -15.96
N PRO A 398 8.13 9.16 -16.25
CA PRO A 398 8.05 8.26 -17.40
C PRO A 398 6.79 7.40 -17.42
N SER A 399 6.47 6.67 -16.34
CA SER A 399 5.28 5.80 -16.33
C SER A 399 3.99 6.62 -16.43
N ARG A 400 3.94 7.80 -15.78
CA ARG A 400 2.75 8.67 -15.84
C ARG A 400 2.56 9.33 -17.21
N ALA A 401 3.65 9.68 -17.89
CA ALA A 401 3.58 10.21 -19.26
C ALA A 401 3.02 9.13 -20.21
N LEU A 402 3.51 7.89 -20.10
CA LEU A 402 2.98 6.74 -20.84
C LEU A 402 1.50 6.52 -20.53
N ALA A 403 1.13 6.43 -19.25
CA ALA A 403 -0.25 6.22 -18.84
C ALA A 403 -1.20 7.29 -19.40
N ARG A 404 -0.83 8.57 -19.31
CA ARG A 404 -1.63 9.69 -19.86
C ARG A 404 -1.71 9.66 -21.38
N CYS A 405 -0.63 9.28 -22.04
CA CYS A 405 -0.62 9.11 -23.48
C CYS A 405 -1.59 7.98 -23.89
N GLU A 406 -1.71 6.94 -23.04
CA GLU A 406 -2.59 5.79 -23.23
C GLU A 406 -4.04 5.98 -22.76
N GLU A 407 -4.40 7.12 -22.16
CA GLU A 407 -5.79 7.43 -21.79
C GLU A 407 -6.70 7.54 -23.03
N GLY A 408 -7.88 6.90 -22.98
CA GLY A 408 -8.89 6.95 -24.04
C GLY A 408 -9.12 5.62 -24.76
N ALA A 409 -9.63 5.67 -26.00
CA ALA A 409 -9.83 4.49 -26.85
C ALA A 409 -8.48 3.91 -27.32
N GLN A 410 -8.43 2.61 -27.62
CA GLN A 410 -7.22 1.94 -28.11
C GLN A 410 -6.71 2.63 -29.38
N ALA A 411 -5.49 3.16 -29.32
CA ALA A 411 -4.80 3.66 -30.50
C ALA A 411 -4.33 2.50 -31.38
N GLU A 412 -4.19 2.74 -32.68
CA GLU A 412 -3.60 1.78 -33.60
C GLU A 412 -2.13 1.48 -33.25
N GLU A 413 -1.42 2.48 -32.71
CA GLU A 413 -0.01 2.38 -32.29
C GLU A 413 0.16 2.73 -30.80
N PRO A 414 0.94 1.92 -30.04
CA PRO A 414 1.21 2.17 -28.62
C PRO A 414 2.11 3.40 -28.41
N CYS A 415 1.86 4.12 -27.34
CA CYS A 415 2.68 5.23 -26.90
C CYS A 415 4.05 4.77 -26.41
N ARG A 416 5.07 5.56 -26.72
CA ARG A 416 6.46 5.32 -26.31
C ARG A 416 7.04 6.59 -25.70
N LEU A 417 8.08 6.46 -24.89
CA LEU A 417 8.77 7.62 -24.35
C LEU A 417 9.58 8.27 -25.47
N TYR A 418 9.31 9.55 -25.75
CA TYR A 418 10.10 10.35 -26.69
C TYR A 418 11.25 11.05 -25.99
N ALA A 419 10.98 11.68 -24.85
CA ALA A 419 11.98 12.43 -24.11
C ALA A 419 11.82 12.23 -22.61
N ILE A 420 12.93 12.16 -21.90
CA ILE A 420 12.99 12.17 -20.44
C ILE A 420 13.96 13.28 -20.04
N ASN A 421 13.51 14.18 -19.18
CA ASN A 421 14.24 15.36 -18.75
C ASN A 421 14.72 16.21 -19.95
N ARG A 422 16.01 16.08 -20.28
CA ARG A 422 16.71 16.81 -21.34
C ARG A 422 17.22 15.90 -22.46
N THR A 423 16.81 14.64 -22.46
CA THR A 423 17.36 13.62 -23.34
C THR A 423 16.24 13.01 -24.17
N VAL A 424 16.39 13.02 -25.50
CA VAL A 424 15.54 12.23 -26.39
C VAL A 424 15.87 10.76 -26.18
N VAL A 425 14.88 9.90 -25.96
CA VAL A 425 15.10 8.48 -25.61
C VAL A 425 14.53 7.50 -26.61
N TRP A 426 13.49 7.86 -27.36
CA TRP A 426 12.70 6.99 -28.22
C TRP A 426 12.70 5.52 -27.78
N SER A 427 11.94 5.22 -26.72
CA SER A 427 11.92 3.87 -26.17
C SER A 427 11.33 2.87 -27.16
N GLN A 428 11.72 1.61 -27.03
CA GLN A 428 10.91 0.52 -27.58
C GLN A 428 9.51 0.57 -26.94
N PRO A 429 8.45 0.13 -27.65
CA PRO A 429 7.10 0.10 -27.13
C PRO A 429 6.93 -0.75 -25.88
#